data_AF-A0A1I4BF78-F1
#
_entry.id   AF-A0A1I4BF78-F1
#
_cell.length_a   1.000
_cell.length_b   1.000
_cell.length_c   1.000
_cell.angle_alpha   90.00
_cell.angle_beta   90.00
_cell.angle_gamma   90.00
#
_symmetry.space_group_name_H-M   'P 1'
#
loop_
_entity.id
_entity.type
_entity.pdbx_description
1 polymer ?
#
loop_
_entity_poly.entity_id
_entity_poly.type
_entity_poly.pdbx_seq_one_letter_code
_entity_poly.pdbx_strand_id
1 'polypeptide(L)'
;MIARIKRKLETNRLLIFGYHNKVTLLAMMSSKEDVDKLCQKVADVVGEWSESEGLPLCAGVGTAGQGIGAIKKSHDEAQKAHR
;
A
#
# COMPACT_ATOMS: atom_id res chain seq x y z
N MET A 1 0.77 5.44 9.77
CA MET A 1 0.74 5.45 8.29
C MET A 1 -0.60 4.99 7.69
N ILE A 2 -1.10 3.78 8.00
CA ILE A 2 -2.37 3.25 7.43
C ILE A 2 -3.57 4.21 7.63
N ALA A 3 -3.72 4.82 8.81
CA ALA A 3 -4.79 5.79 9.05
C ALA A 3 -4.66 7.06 8.18
N ARG A 4 -3.45 7.55 7.92
CA ARG A 4 -3.18 8.70 7.02
C ARG A 4 -3.49 8.35 5.56
N ILE A 5 -3.08 7.16 5.13
CA ILE A 5 -3.41 6.59 3.80
C ILE A 5 -4.92 6.51 3.65
N LYS A 6 -5.63 5.88 4.60
CA LYS A 6 -7.11 5.79 4.60
C LYS A 6 -7.80 7.15 4.50
N ARG A 7 -7.29 8.17 5.20
CA ARG A 7 -7.84 9.53 5.19
C ARG A 7 -7.62 10.26 3.85
N LYS A 8 -6.50 10.01 3.17
CA LYS A 8 -6.15 10.69 1.90
C LYS A 8 -6.63 9.94 0.66
N LEU A 9 -6.82 8.64 0.78
CA LEU A 9 -7.23 7.75 -0.29
C LEU A 9 -8.67 7.29 -0.03
N GLU A 10 -9.60 8.23 -0.09
CA GLU A 10 -11.03 7.93 -0.07
C GLU A 10 -11.44 7.34 -1.42
N THR A 11 -11.33 6.02 -1.56
CA THR A 11 -11.79 5.34 -2.77
C THR A 11 -12.36 3.97 -2.40
N ASN A 12 -13.64 3.75 -2.71
CA ASN A 12 -14.39 2.51 -2.46
C ASN A 12 -13.85 1.26 -3.19
N ARG A 13 -12.73 1.39 -3.91
CA ARG A 13 -12.09 0.35 -4.73
C ARG A 13 -10.65 0.06 -4.29
N LEU A 14 -10.29 0.43 -3.06
CA LEU A 14 -8.96 0.28 -2.49
C LEU A 14 -8.99 -0.66 -1.28
N LEU A 15 -8.28 -1.79 -1.38
CA LEU A 15 -7.97 -2.65 -0.25
C LEU A 15 -6.61 -2.23 0.34
N ILE A 16 -6.57 -2.02 1.64
CA ILE A 16 -5.35 -1.65 2.37
C ILE A 16 -5.03 -2.76 3.37
N PHE A 17 -3.90 -3.43 3.15
CA PHE A 17 -3.41 -4.48 4.02
C PHE A 17 -2.09 -4.06 4.66
N GLY A 18 -1.96 -4.22 5.98
CA GLY A 18 -0.73 -3.92 6.71
C GLY A 18 -0.21 -5.16 7.42
N TYR A 19 1.09 -5.43 7.27
CA TYR A 19 1.77 -6.48 8.01
C TYR A 19 3.19 -6.02 8.38
N HIS A 20 3.49 -5.97 9.68
CA HIS A 20 4.70 -5.31 10.23
C HIS A 20 4.91 -3.90 9.66
N ASN A 21 6.08 -3.63 9.08
CA ASN A 21 6.45 -2.35 8.50
C ASN A 21 6.09 -2.23 7.00
N LYS A 22 5.26 -3.15 6.49
CA LYS A 22 4.83 -3.16 5.09
C LYS A 22 3.35 -2.87 4.96
N VAL A 23 3.02 -1.92 4.09
CA VAL A 23 1.64 -1.61 3.69
C VAL A 23 1.48 -1.98 2.22
N THR A 24 0.49 -2.81 1.91
CA THR A 24 0.11 -3.18 0.55
C THR A 24 -1.22 -2.51 0.20
N LEU A 25 -1.23 -1.82 -0.93
CA LEU A 25 -2.40 -1.16 -1.51
C LEU A 25 -2.82 -1.95 -2.76
N LEU A 26 -4.03 -2.48 -2.78
CA LEU A 26 -4.62 -3.07 -3.98
C LEU A 26 -5.77 -2.19 -4.43
N ALA A 27 -5.66 -1.63 -5.63
CA ALA A 27 -6.68 -0.79 -6.22
C ALA A 27 -7.21 -1.40 -7.52
N MET A 28 -8.54 -1.38 -7.70
CA MET A 28 -9.16 -1.66 -8.99
C MET A 28 -9.36 -0.34 -9.73
N MET A 29 -8.63 -0.16 -10.82
CA MET A 29 -8.57 1.07 -11.61
C MET A 29 -8.98 0.77 -13.05
N SER A 30 -9.81 1.63 -13.64
CA SER A 30 -10.39 1.41 -14.98
C SER A 30 -9.65 2.17 -16.09
N SER A 31 -8.79 3.11 -15.72
CA SER A 31 -8.02 3.92 -16.65
C SER A 31 -6.59 4.14 -16.15
N LYS A 32 -5.67 4.44 -17.08
CA LYS A 32 -4.31 4.85 -16.75
C LYS A 32 -4.29 6.14 -15.93
N GLU A 33 -5.20 7.08 -16.21
CA GLU A 33 -5.31 8.35 -15.49
C GLU A 33 -5.62 8.13 -14.00
N ASP A 34 -6.46 7.15 -13.67
CA ASP A 34 -6.76 6.81 -12.28
C ASP A 34 -5.54 6.20 -11.56
N VAL A 35 -4.74 5.40 -12.28
CA VAL A 35 -3.47 4.86 -11.78
C VAL A 35 -2.48 5.99 -11.50
N ASP A 36 -2.31 6.93 -12.44
CA ASP A 36 -1.38 8.05 -12.29
C ASP A 36 -1.80 8.96 -11.11
N LYS A 37 -3.11 9.24 -10.96
CA LYS A 37 -3.65 9.96 -9.80
C LYS A 37 -3.41 9.24 -8.48
N LEU A 38 -3.55 7.91 -8.44
CA LEU A 38 -3.25 7.13 -7.25
C LEU A 38 -1.76 7.18 -6.91
N CYS A 39 -0.89 6.98 -7.91
CA CYS A 39 0.55 7.04 -7.75
C CYS A 39 0.99 8.40 -7.20
N GLN A 40 0.44 9.50 -7.72
CA GLN A 40 0.73 10.83 -7.23
C GLN A 40 0.30 11.00 -5.77
N LYS A 41 -0.93 10.62 -5.42
CA LYS A 41 -1.41 10.70 -4.02
C LYS A 41 -0.55 9.88 -3.06
N VAL A 42 -0.10 8.69 -3.47
CA VAL A 42 0.80 7.85 -2.67
C VAL A 42 2.17 8.51 -2.53
N ALA A 43 2.72 9.07 -3.61
CA ALA A 43 3.98 9.82 -3.58
C ALA A 43 3.90 11.00 -2.61
N ASP A 44 2.80 11.77 -2.61
CA ASP A 44 2.60 12.89 -1.71
C ASP A 44 2.57 12.43 -0.23
N VAL A 45 1.89 11.31 0.06
CA VAL A 45 1.87 10.74 1.43
C VAL A 45 3.26 10.28 1.87
N VAL A 46 4.03 9.68 0.96
CA VAL A 46 5.40 9.23 1.24
C VAL A 46 6.33 10.43 1.42
N GLY A 47 6.21 11.46 0.60
CA GLY A 47 6.97 12.71 0.70
C GLY A 47 6.75 13.39 2.05
N GLU A 48 5.49 13.62 2.41
CA GLU A 48 5.12 14.21 3.71
C GLU A 48 5.64 13.39 4.91
N TRP A 49 5.66 12.06 4.78
CA TRP A 49 6.21 11.19 5.83
C TRP A 49 7.73 11.29 5.95
N SER A 50 8.41 11.43 4.80
CA SER A 50 9.87 11.54 4.72
C SER A 50 10.36 12.84 5.34
N GLU A 51 9.56 13.91 5.24
CA GLU A 51 9.83 15.19 5.90
C GLU A 51 9.55 15.16 7.41
N SER A 52 8.78 14.18 7.89
CA SER A 52 8.36 14.06 9.30
C SER A 52 9.01 12.88 10.02
N GLU A 53 10.32 12.93 10.32
CA GLU A 53 11.12 12.03 11.21
C GLU A 53 10.85 10.51 11.18
N GLY A 54 10.16 10.00 10.15
CA GLY A 54 9.76 8.61 10.07
C GLY A 54 10.87 7.73 9.49
N LEU A 55 10.84 6.43 9.84
CA LEU A 55 11.68 5.43 9.17
C LEU A 55 11.51 5.54 7.64
N PRO A 56 12.61 5.38 6.87
CA PRO A 56 12.58 5.52 5.42
C PRO A 56 11.56 4.57 4.80
N LEU A 57 10.70 5.12 3.95
CA LEU A 57 9.66 4.37 3.25
C LEU A 57 10.09 4.11 1.82
N CYS A 58 9.91 2.87 1.38
CA CYS A 58 10.05 2.49 -0.01
C CYS A 58 8.68 2.12 -0.57
N ALA A 59 8.36 2.61 -1.77
CA ALA A 59 7.14 2.28 -2.50
C ALA A 59 7.49 1.66 -3.85
N GLY A 60 6.66 0.73 -4.32
CA GLY A 60 6.79 0.10 -5.62
C GLY A 60 5.42 -0.20 -6.22
N VAL A 61 5.31 -0.09 -7.54
CA VAL A 61 4.09 -0.41 -8.31
C VAL A 61 4.28 -1.78 -8.94
N GLY A 62 3.30 -2.67 -8.75
CA GLY A 62 3.30 -4.02 -9.31
C GLY A 62 1.92 -4.41 -9.82
N THR A 63 1.85 -5.52 -10.54
CA THR A 63 0.58 -6.05 -11.03
C THR A 63 -0.28 -6.62 -9.90
N ALA A 64 -1.60 -6.70 -10.10
CA ALA A 64 -2.52 -7.29 -9.13
C ALA A 64 -2.12 -8.74 -8.76
N GLY A 65 -1.66 -9.54 -9.73
CA GLY A 65 -1.18 -10.90 -9.47
C GLY A 65 0.03 -10.95 -8.53
N GLN A 66 1.00 -10.03 -8.71
CA GLN A 66 2.15 -9.90 -7.81
C GLN A 66 1.73 -9.40 -6.41
N GLY A 67 0.79 -8.46 -6.35
CA GLY A 67 0.26 -7.93 -5.09
C GLY A 67 -0.49 -8.98 -4.27
N ILE A 68 -1.38 -9.76 -4.90
CA ILE A 68 -2.11 -10.86 -4.26
C ILE A 68 -1.13 -11.94 -3.78
N GLY A 69 -0.14 -12.30 -4.60
CA GLY A 69 0.90 -13.25 -4.21
C GLY A 69 1.68 -12.80 -2.98
N ALA A 70 2.04 -11.52 -2.89
CA ALA A 70 2.73 -10.96 -1.73
C ALA A 70 1.86 -10.96 -0.45
N ILE A 71 0.55 -10.71 -0.56
CA ILE A 71 -0.39 -10.79 0.57
C ILE A 71 -0.51 -12.23 1.06
N LYS A 72 -0.72 -13.19 0.15
CA LYS A 72 -0.79 -14.62 0.49
C LYS A 72 0.47 -15.08 1.22
N LYS A 73 1.65 -14.72 0.68
CA LYS A 73 2.94 -15.06 1.31
C LYS A 73 3.08 -14.44 2.71
N SER A 74 2.71 -13.17 2.87
CA SER A 74 2.76 -12.48 4.17
C SER A 74 1.80 -13.12 5.19
N HIS A 75 0.63 -13.55 4.75
CA HIS A 75 -0.33 -14.29 5.58
C HIS A 75 0.22 -15.67 6.01
N ASP A 76 0.78 -16.43 5.07
CA ASP A 76 1.35 -17.76 5.35
C ASP A 76 2.55 -17.67 6.31
N GLU A 77 3.40 -16.65 6.16
CA GLU A 77 4.51 -16.37 7.08
C GLU A 77 4.02 -15.98 8.48
N ALA A 78 2.98 -15.13 8.57
CA ALA A 78 2.36 -14.77 9.84
C ALA A 78 1.79 -15.99 10.58
N GLN A 79 1.14 -16.88 9.83
CA GLN A 79 0.54 -18.09 10.38
C GLN A 79 1.61 -19.09 10.85
N LYS A 80 2.74 -19.19 10.15
CA LYS A 80 3.87 -20.03 10.58
C LYS A 80 4.58 -19.50 11.82
N ALA A 81 4.69 -18.18 11.99
CA ALA A 81 5.34 -17.56 13.14
C ALA A 81 4.50 -17.64 14.45
N HIS A 82 3.24 -18.06 14.36
CA HIS A 82 2.33 -18.27 15.50
C HIS A 82 2.18 -19.76 15.90
N ARG A 83 3.03 -20.63 15.36
CA ARG A 83 3.14 -22.06 15.69
C ARG A 83 4.48 -22.34 16.34
#